data_AF-A0A661VF23-F1
#
_entry.id   AF-A0A661VF23-F1
#
_cell.length_a   1.000
_cell.length_b   1.000
_cell.length_c   1.000
_cell.angle_alpha   90.00
_cell.angle_beta   90.00
_cell.angle_gamma   90.00
#
_symmetry.space_group_name_H-M   'P 1'
#
loop_
_entity.id
_entity.type
_entity.pdbx_description
1 polymer ?
#
loop_
_entity_poly.entity_id
_entity_poly.type
_entity_poly.pdbx_seq_one_letter_code
_entity_poly.pdbx_strand_id
1 'polypeptide(L)'
;MELIERYTPRARWFHWFIAAVFLELVLSGLLIFIPWLSFGLVGTVTRLVHRIGAVALVGGSVLFALIRGQITWDFIREALVWGKEDLEWVKAAPSYYFGGDPRMMPPQGYINTGMKLYRLAI
;
A
#
# COMPACT_ATOMS: atom_id res chain seq x y z
N MET A 1 -30.45 -1.51 1.17
CA MET A 1 -29.08 -1.57 1.72
C MET A 1 -28.63 -0.16 1.98
N GLU A 2 -28.29 0.17 3.21
CA GLU A 2 -27.65 1.44 3.56
C GLU A 2 -26.14 1.30 3.28
N LEU A 3 -25.55 2.27 2.56
CA LEU A 3 -24.12 2.27 2.27
C LEU A 3 -23.39 3.02 3.39
N ILE A 4 -22.40 2.36 3.99
CA ILE A 4 -21.55 2.96 5.03
C ILE A 4 -20.26 3.46 4.38
N GLU A 5 -19.90 4.72 4.59
CA GLU A 5 -18.64 5.26 4.09
C GLU A 5 -17.45 4.65 4.85
N ARG A 6 -16.66 3.81 4.16
CA ARG A 6 -15.42 3.25 4.70
C ARG A 6 -14.22 4.19 4.54
N TYR A 7 -14.15 4.89 3.42
CA TYR A 7 -13.02 5.78 3.09
C TYR A 7 -13.53 7.11 2.59
N THR A 8 -13.03 8.22 3.12
CA THR A 8 -13.42 9.57 2.67
C THR A 8 -13.01 9.82 1.21
N PRO A 9 -13.70 10.69 0.46
CA PRO A 9 -13.31 11.05 -0.91
C PRO A 9 -11.86 11.54 -1.03
N ARG A 10 -11.37 12.29 -0.04
CA ARG A 10 -9.99 12.79 0.02
C ARG A 10 -8.98 11.65 0.16
N ALA A 11 -9.28 10.66 1.01
CA ALA A 11 -8.43 9.49 1.18
C ALA A 11 -8.35 8.65 -0.10
N ARG A 12 -9.48 8.48 -0.80
CA ARG A 12 -9.52 7.78 -2.10
C ARG A 12 -8.69 8.50 -3.17
N TRP A 13 -8.79 9.83 -3.25
CA TRP A 13 -7.97 10.62 -4.17
C TRP A 13 -6.48 10.49 -3.90
N PHE A 14 -6.07 10.61 -2.63
CA PHE A 14 -4.68 10.43 -2.24
C PHE A 14 -4.17 9.01 -2.58
N HIS A 15 -4.97 7.98 -2.30
CA HIS A 15 -4.64 6.61 -2.66
C HIS A 15 -4.40 6.44 -4.17
N TRP A 16 -5.31 6.95 -5.01
CA TRP A 16 -5.16 6.85 -6.47
C TRP A 16 -3.98 7.67 -7.02
N PHE A 17 -3.69 8.82 -6.42
CA PHE A 17 -2.48 9.58 -6.75
C PHE A 17 -1.22 8.76 -6.47
N ILE A 18 -1.09 8.21 -5.26
CA ILE A 18 0.06 7.37 -4.88
C ILE A 18 0.14 6.12 -5.75
N ALA A 19 -0.98 5.47 -6.06
CA ALA A 19 -1.03 4.30 -6.92
C ALA A 19 -0.54 4.61 -8.35
N ALA A 20 -0.92 5.75 -8.92
CA ALA A 20 -0.46 6.18 -10.24
C ALA A 20 1.05 6.47 -10.26
N VAL A 21 1.56 7.16 -9.24
CA VAL A 21 3.01 7.43 -9.09
C VAL A 21 3.78 6.12 -8.88
N PHE A 22 3.28 5.21 -8.04
CA PHE A 22 3.90 3.90 -7.83
C PHE A 22 3.94 3.09 -9.13
N LEU A 23 2.85 3.07 -9.91
CA LEU A 23 2.81 2.37 -11.19
C LEU A 23 3.83 2.94 -12.17
N GLU A 24 3.94 4.26 -12.26
CA GLU A 24 4.99 4.91 -13.05
C GLU A 24 6.38 4.45 -12.60
N LEU A 25 6.68 4.51 -11.30
CA LEU A 25 7.96 4.11 -10.74
C LEU A 25 8.32 2.65 -11.01
N VAL A 26 7.35 1.74 -10.90
CA VAL A 26 7.54 0.34 -11.23
C VAL A 26 7.86 0.19 -12.72
N LEU A 27 7.09 0.82 -13.60
CA LEU A 27 7.29 0.69 -15.05
C LEU A 27 8.62 1.31 -15.50
N SER A 28 8.91 2.55 -15.09
CA SER A 28 10.17 3.23 -15.43
C SER A 28 11.37 2.54 -14.78
N GLY A 29 11.20 2.02 -13.55
CA GLY A 29 12.21 1.22 -12.85
C GLY A 29 12.51 -0.11 -13.55
N LEU A 30 11.48 -0.83 -14.02
CA LEU A 30 11.65 -2.08 -14.79
C LEU A 30 12.39 -1.85 -16.10
N LEU A 31 12.08 -0.77 -16.83
CA LEU A 31 12.80 -0.39 -18.05
C LEU A 31 14.28 -0.13 -17.76
N ILE A 32 14.59 0.56 -16.66
CA ILE A 32 15.97 0.87 -16.25
C ILE A 32 16.73 -0.37 -15.76
N PHE A 33 16.06 -1.24 -14.99
CA PHE A 33 16.68 -2.35 -14.28
C PHE A 33 16.87 -3.59 -15.16
N ILE A 34 15.93 -3.85 -16.08
CA ILE A 34 15.93 -5.06 -16.91
C ILE A 34 16.34 -4.71 -18.35
N PRO A 35 17.59 -5.01 -18.77
CA PRO A 35 18.12 -4.55 -20.05
C PRO A 35 17.28 -4.98 -21.28
N TRP A 36 16.70 -6.18 -21.27
CA TRP A 36 15.90 -6.66 -22.39
C TRP A 36 14.52 -5.99 -22.52
N LEU A 37 14.02 -5.33 -21.47
CA LEU A 37 12.79 -4.53 -21.55
C LEU A 37 13.05 -3.12 -22.07
N SER A 38 14.31 -2.68 -22.08
CA SER A 38 14.65 -1.30 -22.39
C SER A 38 14.41 -0.93 -23.84
N PHE A 39 14.71 -1.82 -24.81
CA PHE A 39 14.62 -1.56 -26.26
C PHE A 39 15.14 -0.18 -26.72
N GLY A 40 16.15 0.38 -26.04
CA GLY A 40 16.68 1.73 -26.31
C GLY A 40 15.88 2.89 -25.69
N LEU A 41 14.81 2.62 -24.95
CA LEU A 41 13.96 3.59 -24.24
C LEU A 41 14.58 4.12 -22.94
N VAL A 42 15.74 3.60 -22.51
CA VAL A 42 16.42 4.02 -21.27
C VAL A 42 17.32 5.23 -21.54
N GLY A 43 16.71 6.31 -22.01
CA GLY A 43 17.35 7.61 -22.18
C GLY A 43 17.27 8.49 -20.94
N THR A 44 17.80 9.71 -21.06
CA THR A 44 17.74 10.75 -20.01
C THR A 44 16.32 11.03 -19.55
N VAL A 45 15.34 10.98 -20.45
CA VAL A 45 13.92 11.25 -20.15
C VAL A 45 13.34 10.22 -19.18
N THR A 46 13.50 8.92 -19.43
CA THR A 46 13.00 7.84 -18.56
C THR A 46 13.55 7.95 -17.15
N ARG A 47 14.85 8.26 -17.02
CA ARG A 47 15.49 8.47 -15.71
C ARG A 47 15.02 9.74 -15.02
N LEU A 48 14.75 10.81 -15.77
CA LEU A 48 14.21 12.05 -15.22
C LEU A 48 12.78 11.84 -14.69
N VAL A 49 11.91 11.21 -15.48
CA VAL A 49 10.53 10.89 -15.10
C VAL A 49 10.51 10.01 -13.85
N HIS A 50 11.33 8.94 -13.81
CA HIS A 50 11.45 8.09 -12.62
C HIS A 50 11.84 8.87 -11.36
N ARG A 51 12.79 9.81 -11.45
CA ARG A 51 13.20 10.64 -10.31
C ARG A 51 12.10 11.60 -9.86
N ILE A 52 11.34 12.18 -10.80
CA ILE A 52 10.18 13.02 -10.48
C ILE A 52 9.14 12.18 -9.75
N GLY A 53 8.86 10.96 -10.22
CA GLY A 53 8.00 10.00 -9.53
C GLY A 53 8.48 9.68 -8.12
N ALA A 54 9.77 9.47 -7.93
CA ALA A 54 10.35 9.16 -6.62
C ALA A 54 10.19 10.32 -5.64
N VAL A 55 10.42 11.56 -6.11
CA VAL A 55 10.18 12.77 -5.31
C VAL A 55 8.68 12.92 -5.01
N ALA A 56 7.79 12.66 -5.97
CA ALA A 56 6.35 12.73 -5.75
C ALA A 56 5.87 11.69 -4.73
N LEU A 57 6.37 10.45 -4.78
CA LEU A 57 6.02 9.39 -3.85
C LEU A 57 6.50 9.70 -2.44
N VAL A 58 7.80 9.97 -2.26
CA VAL A 58 8.39 10.21 -0.95
C VAL A 58 7.97 11.57 -0.40
N GLY A 59 8.17 12.63 -1.18
CA GLY A 59 7.84 14.00 -0.79
C GLY A 59 6.34 14.20 -0.57
N GLY A 60 5.50 13.63 -1.43
CA GLY A 60 4.04 13.67 -1.27
C GLY A 60 3.56 12.94 -0.01
N SER A 61 4.15 11.78 0.30
CA SER A 61 3.82 11.03 1.52
C SER A 61 4.29 11.72 2.79
N VAL A 62 5.51 12.28 2.79
CA VAL A 62 6.03 13.07 3.92
C VAL A 62 5.17 14.32 4.13
N LEU A 63 4.85 15.06 3.07
CA LEU A 63 3.99 16.23 3.16
C LEU A 63 2.59 15.87 3.69
N PHE A 64 2.01 14.76 3.22
CA PHE A 64 0.75 14.26 3.73
C PHE A 64 0.85 13.94 5.22
N ALA A 65 1.91 13.27 5.66
CA ALA A 65 2.14 12.92 7.06
C ALA A 65 2.24 14.17 7.95
N LEU A 66 2.93 15.22 7.49
CA LEU A 66 3.07 16.47 8.22
C LEU A 66 1.73 17.23 8.33
N ILE A 67 0.96 17.29 7.24
CA ILE A 67 -0.34 17.98 7.22
C ILE A 67 -1.41 17.18 7.99
N ARG A 68 -1.35 15.85 7.96
CA ARG A 68 -2.37 14.93 8.49
C ARG A 68 -1.83 14.06 9.63
N GLY A 69 -1.04 14.66 10.52
CA GLY A 69 -0.31 13.98 11.58
C GLY A 69 -1.15 13.00 12.41
N GLN A 70 -2.37 13.38 12.83
CA GLN A 70 -3.25 12.46 13.58
C GLN A 70 -3.63 11.21 12.78
N ILE A 71 -4.05 11.38 11.52
CA ILE A 71 -4.45 10.27 10.65
C ILE A 71 -3.25 9.36 10.38
N THR A 72 -2.07 9.95 10.18
CA THR A 72 -0.82 9.20 10.00
C THR A 72 -0.44 8.45 11.27
N TRP A 73 -0.60 9.06 12.44
CA TRP A 73 -0.35 8.39 13.70
C TRP A 73 -1.30 7.22 13.92
N ASP A 74 -2.59 7.38 13.63
CA ASP A 74 -3.57 6.30 13.71
C ASP A 74 -3.21 5.17 12.73
N PHE A 75 -2.77 5.50 11.51
CA PHE A 75 -2.30 4.53 10.52
C PHE A 75 -1.10 3.71 11.03
N ILE A 76 -0.10 4.39 11.62
CA ILE A 76 1.11 3.76 12.20
C ILE A 76 0.73 2.89 13.39
N ARG A 77 -0.10 3.41 14.30
CA ARG A 77 -0.57 2.68 15.48
C ARG A 77 -1.31 1.41 15.09
N GLU A 78 -2.19 1.47 14.10
CA GLU A 78 -2.91 0.30 13.58
C GLU A 78 -1.96 -0.78 13.05
N ALA A 79 -0.81 -0.40 12.47
CA ALA A 79 0.20 -1.33 11.98
C ALA A 79 1.08 -1.94 13.09
N LEU A 80 1.25 -1.22 14.21
CA LEU A 80 2.13 -1.60 15.32
C LEU A 80 1.41 -2.27 16.51
N VAL A 81 0.08 -2.24 16.56
CA VAL A 81 -0.69 -2.88 17.63
C VAL A 81 -1.15 -4.27 17.22
N TRP A 82 -0.68 -5.28 17.96
CA TRP A 82 -0.92 -6.71 17.70
C TRP A 82 -1.60 -7.37 18.89
N GLY A 83 -2.56 -8.26 18.60
CA GLY A 83 -3.35 -8.99 19.59
C GLY A 83 -3.38 -10.49 19.34
N LYS A 84 -4.13 -11.20 20.19
CA LYS A 84 -4.33 -12.65 20.05
C LYS A 84 -5.00 -12.99 18.71
N GLU A 85 -5.93 -12.16 18.27
CA GLU A 85 -6.67 -12.31 17.02
C GLU A 85 -5.73 -12.27 15.81
N ASP A 86 -4.64 -11.50 15.88
CA ASP A 86 -3.65 -11.45 14.81
C ASP A 86 -2.88 -12.76 14.68
N LEU A 87 -2.55 -13.39 15.80
CA LEU A 87 -1.90 -14.71 15.79
C LEU A 87 -2.82 -15.79 15.23
N GLU A 88 -4.10 -15.80 15.64
CA GLU A 88 -5.09 -16.71 15.09
C GLU A 88 -5.34 -16.46 13.60
N TRP A 89 -5.26 -15.21 13.16
CA TRP A 89 -5.39 -14.86 11.74
C TRP A 89 -4.26 -15.48 10.93
N VAL A 90 -3.01 -15.36 11.40
CA VAL A 90 -1.84 -15.94 10.72
C VAL A 90 -1.93 -17.47 10.65
N LYS A 91 -2.45 -18.13 11.70
CA LYS A 91 -2.67 -19.58 11.69
C LYS A 91 -3.74 -20.01 10.69
N ALA A 92 -4.83 -19.23 10.57
CA ALA A 92 -5.93 -19.52 9.66
C ALA A 92 -5.64 -19.15 8.20
N ALA A 93 -4.74 -18.17 7.97
CA ALA A 93 -4.46 -17.60 6.66
C ALA A 93 -4.07 -18.64 5.58
N PRO A 94 -3.19 -19.63 5.82
CA PRO A 94 -2.90 -20.63 4.80
C PRO A 94 -4.16 -21.37 4.33
N SER A 95 -4.97 -21.87 5.25
CA SER A 95 -6.22 -22.56 4.88
C SER A 95 -7.15 -21.65 4.09
N TYR A 96 -7.30 -20.39 4.53
CA TYR A 96 -8.10 -19.39 3.81
C TYR A 96 -7.62 -19.15 2.37
N TYR A 97 -6.31 -19.01 2.14
CA TYR A 97 -5.76 -18.76 0.80
C TYR A 97 -5.76 -19.99 -0.11
N PHE A 98 -5.81 -21.20 0.46
CA PHE A 98 -5.77 -22.46 -0.30
C PHE A 98 -7.15 -23.16 -0.36
N GLY A 99 -8.24 -22.41 -0.29
CA GLY A 99 -9.60 -22.91 -0.55
C GLY A 99 -10.37 -23.43 0.67
N GLY A 100 -9.90 -23.16 1.87
CA GLY A 100 -10.63 -23.41 3.12
C GLY A 100 -11.82 -22.49 3.31
N ASP A 101 -12.68 -22.81 4.28
CA ASP A 101 -13.89 -22.05 4.59
C ASP A 101 -13.57 -20.66 5.17
N PRO A 102 -13.95 -19.55 4.51
CA PRO A 102 -13.72 -18.18 4.99
C PRO A 102 -14.30 -17.88 6.37
N ARG A 103 -15.35 -18.62 6.78
CA ARG A 103 -16.00 -18.44 8.09
C ARG A 103 -15.11 -18.88 9.26
N MET A 104 -14.02 -19.60 8.98
CA MET A 104 -13.03 -20.01 9.97
C MET A 104 -12.02 -18.91 10.31
N MET A 105 -12.06 -17.77 9.60
CA MET A 105 -11.21 -16.64 9.94
C MET A 105 -11.65 -16.01 11.27
N PRO A 106 -10.71 -15.62 12.14
CA PRO A 106 -11.05 -14.94 13.38
C PRO A 106 -11.66 -13.56 13.09
N PRO A 107 -12.32 -12.94 14.09
CA PRO A 107 -12.83 -11.58 13.98
C PRO A 107 -11.76 -10.61 13.48
N GLN A 108 -12.12 -9.81 12.47
CA GLN A 108 -11.24 -8.80 11.88
C GLN A 108 -11.72 -7.41 12.29
N GLY A 109 -10.77 -6.55 12.68
CA GLY A 109 -11.07 -5.15 12.98
C GLY A 109 -11.29 -4.31 11.72
N TYR A 110 -11.05 -3.00 11.84
CA TYR A 110 -11.09 -2.08 10.69
C TYR A 110 -10.15 -2.53 9.55
N ILE A 111 -9.00 -3.08 9.93
CA ILE A 111 -8.08 -3.81 9.06
C ILE A 111 -7.80 -5.19 9.64
N ASN A 112 -7.50 -6.14 8.76
CA ASN A 112 -7.05 -7.46 9.16
C ASN A 112 -5.53 -7.53 9.30
N THR A 113 -5.04 -8.64 9.82
CA THR A 113 -3.61 -8.85 10.10
C THR A 113 -2.76 -8.83 8.84
N GLY A 114 -3.27 -9.34 7.71
CA GLY A 114 -2.60 -9.22 6.41
C GLY A 114 -2.38 -7.76 5.99
N MET A 115 -3.37 -6.89 6.21
CA MET A 115 -3.23 -5.45 5.97
C MET A 115 -2.26 -4.79 6.95
N LYS A 116 -2.20 -5.23 8.22
CA LYS A 116 -1.17 -4.74 9.17
C LYS A 116 0.24 -5.10 8.70
N LEU A 117 0.46 -6.34 8.28
CA LEU A 117 1.74 -6.79 7.71
C LEU A 117 2.11 -5.97 6.47
N TYR A 118 1.15 -5.73 5.57
CA TYR A 118 1.38 -4.89 4.40
C TYR A 118 1.78 -3.45 4.78
N ARG A 119 1.09 -2.84 5.76
CA ARG A 119 1.40 -1.50 6.25
C ARG A 119 2.76 -1.39 6.95
N LEU A 120 3.31 -2.48 7.49
CA LEU A 120 4.67 -2.50 8.03
C LEU A 120 5.74 -2.51 6.93
N ALA A 121 5.42 -3.05 5.76
CA ALA A 121 6.36 -3.24 4.66
C ALA A 121 6.47 -2.03 3.72
N ILE A 122 5.50 -1.11 3.77
CA ILE A 122 5.40 0.08 2.91
C ILE A 122 5.59 1.37 3.71
#